data_AF-A0A016WQ79-F1
#
_entry.id   AF-A0A016WQ79-F1
#
_cell.length_a   1.000
_cell.length_b   1.000
_cell.length_c   1.000
_cell.angle_alpha   90.00
_cell.angle_beta   90.00
_cell.angle_gamma   90.00
#
_symmetry.space_group_name_H-M   'P 1'
#
loop_
_entity.id
_entity.type
_entity.pdbx_description
1 polymer ?
#
loop_
_entity_poly.entity_id
_entity_poly.type
_entity_poly.pdbx_seq_one_letter_code
_entity_poly.pdbx_strand_id
1 'polypeptide(L)'
;MRRRGTALSEICRRLKVNRKLVYWTLKRGTTDDLPRTGRPVTVTTARVKKIVKKRLERNPCRSMRKITTELGVSQKSLHRIVEDKLGMRAYKLLKLHGLSENQRAVRVKKCRALLERAVGDGYMRRLFTDEKLFTIEQVYNPQNDR
;
A
#
# COMPACT_ATOMS: atom_id res chain seq x y z
N MET A 1 34.37 20.04 -7.03
CA MET A 1 35.72 19.60 -6.56
C MET A 1 36.67 19.24 -7.72
N ARG A 2 36.79 20.11 -8.74
CA ARG A 2 37.87 20.18 -9.74
C ARG A 2 37.92 21.65 -10.16
N ARG A 3 39.07 22.33 -10.04
CA ARG A 3 39.25 23.65 -10.65
C ARG A 3 39.52 23.42 -12.14
N ARG A 4 38.91 24.19 -13.04
CA ARG A 4 39.16 24.06 -14.49
C ARG A 4 40.68 24.16 -14.71
N GLY A 5 41.28 23.14 -15.33
CA GLY A 5 42.72 23.10 -15.62
C GLY A 5 43.60 22.24 -14.71
N THR A 6 43.15 21.74 -13.55
CA THR A 6 44.03 20.89 -12.71
C THR A 6 44.27 19.52 -13.33
N ALA A 7 45.54 19.14 -13.48
CA ALA A 7 45.94 17.86 -14.04
C ALA A 7 45.64 16.70 -13.06
N LEU A 8 45.40 15.50 -13.61
CA LEU A 8 45.17 14.27 -12.83
C LEU A 8 46.29 14.01 -11.80
N SER A 9 47.54 14.20 -12.21
CA SER A 9 48.73 14.01 -11.39
C SER A 9 48.77 14.93 -10.17
N GLU A 10 48.37 16.18 -10.34
CA GLU A 10 48.30 17.19 -9.28
C GLU A 10 47.27 16.82 -8.22
N ILE A 11 46.09 16.35 -8.66
CA ILE A 11 45.04 15.85 -7.77
C ILE A 11 45.53 14.62 -6.97
N CYS A 12 46.22 13.69 -7.64
CA CYS A 12 46.78 12.50 -6.98
C CYS A 12 47.80 12.87 -5.91
N ARG A 13 48.71 13.81 -6.22
CA ARG A 13 49.77 14.25 -5.30
C ARG A 13 49.20 14.98 -4.08
N ARG A 14 48.19 15.83 -4.30
CA ARG A 14 47.56 16.62 -3.23
C ARG A 14 46.69 15.78 -2.30
N LEU A 15 45.92 14.84 -2.85
CA LEU A 15 45.01 13.99 -2.09
C LEU A 15 45.66 12.66 -1.62
N LYS A 16 46.88 12.35 -2.08
CA LYS A 16 47.60 11.10 -1.81
C LYS A 16 46.75 9.85 -2.11
N VAL A 17 46.03 9.88 -3.24
CA VAL A 17 45.17 8.77 -3.70
C VAL A 17 45.66 8.17 -5.01
N ASN A 18 45.28 6.93 -5.28
CA ASN A 18 45.65 6.23 -6.50
C ASN A 18 45.09 6.93 -7.75
N ARG A 19 45.94 7.11 -8.78
CA ARG A 19 45.56 7.71 -10.07
C ARG A 19 44.36 7.05 -10.74
N LYS A 20 44.21 5.73 -10.60
CA LYS A 20 43.08 4.96 -11.12
C LYS A 20 41.77 5.42 -10.48
N LEU A 21 41.76 5.67 -9.17
CA LEU A 21 40.59 6.19 -8.45
C LEU A 21 40.20 7.58 -8.98
N VAL A 22 41.16 8.51 -9.10
CA VAL A 22 40.88 9.86 -9.60
C VAL A 22 40.33 9.83 -11.03
N TYR A 23 40.90 9.00 -11.91
CA TYR A 23 40.39 8.81 -13.27
C TYR A 23 38.95 8.28 -13.27
N TRP A 24 38.66 7.20 -12.54
CA TRP A 24 37.31 6.61 -12.50
C TRP A 24 36.29 7.53 -11.85
N THR A 25 36.66 8.31 -10.84
CA THR A 25 35.76 9.29 -10.21
C THR A 25 35.47 10.45 -11.15
N LEU A 26 36.47 10.98 -11.86
CA LEU A 26 36.25 12.03 -12.86
C LEU A 26 35.44 11.52 -14.07
N LYS A 27 35.67 10.27 -14.50
CA LYS A 27 34.92 9.62 -15.59
C LYS A 27 33.46 9.34 -15.19
N ARG A 28 33.22 8.97 -13.93
CA ARG A 28 31.85 8.78 -13.38
C ARG A 28 31.08 10.09 -13.32
N GLY A 29 31.74 11.21 -13.00
CA GLY A 29 31.14 12.54 -12.97
C GLY A 29 30.23 12.81 -11.76
N THR A 30 29.98 11.80 -10.91
CA THR A 30 29.22 11.92 -9.66
C THR A 30 30.12 11.62 -8.46
N THR A 31 29.80 12.20 -7.30
CA THR A 31 30.43 11.85 -6.02
C THR A 31 29.75 10.69 -5.32
N ASP A 32 28.49 10.42 -5.68
CA ASP A 32 27.69 9.37 -5.04
C ASP A 32 28.14 7.97 -5.47
N ASP A 33 28.01 7.03 -4.54
CA ASP A 33 28.22 5.61 -4.81
C ASP A 33 27.18 5.10 -5.81
N LEU A 34 27.66 4.32 -6.78
CA LEU A 34 26.77 3.63 -7.71
C LEU A 34 25.97 2.55 -6.97
N PRO A 35 24.73 2.27 -7.42
CA PRO A 35 23.94 1.20 -6.84
C PRO A 35 24.71 -0.12 -6.93
N ARG A 36 24.97 -0.71 -5.76
CA ARG A 36 25.67 -1.99 -5.67
C ARG A 36 24.75 -3.11 -6.11
N THR A 37 25.30 -4.09 -6.81
CA THR A 37 24.60 -5.35 -7.07
C THR A 37 24.40 -6.06 -5.73
N GLY A 38 23.16 -6.03 -5.23
CA GLY A 38 22.78 -6.72 -4.00
C GLY A 38 22.75 -8.24 -4.17
N ARG A 39 22.46 -8.94 -3.07
CA ARG A 39 22.28 -10.40 -3.09
C ARG A 39 21.12 -10.79 -4.03
N PRO A 40 21.27 -11.84 -4.87
CA PRO A 40 20.18 -12.34 -5.69
C PRO A 40 18.95 -12.72 -4.87
N VAL A 41 17.78 -12.41 -5.41
CA VAL A 41 16.49 -12.72 -4.77
C VAL A 41 16.13 -14.18 -5.06
N THR A 42 15.97 -14.98 -4.01
CA THR A 42 15.64 -16.41 -4.12
C THR A 42 14.14 -16.70 -3.99
N VAL A 43 13.46 -16.04 -3.05
CA VAL A 43 12.06 -16.37 -2.68
C VAL A 43 11.03 -15.39 -3.26
N THR A 44 11.37 -14.10 -3.36
CA THR A 44 10.43 -13.05 -3.82
C THR A 44 10.49 -12.80 -5.33
N THR A 45 10.72 -13.88 -6.08
CA THR A 45 10.81 -13.88 -7.55
C THR A 45 9.50 -13.41 -8.19
N ALA A 46 9.57 -12.80 -9.38
CA ALA A 46 8.41 -12.30 -10.12
C ALA A 46 7.31 -13.37 -10.32
N ARG A 47 7.71 -14.63 -10.56
CA ARG A 47 6.79 -15.77 -10.67
C ARG A 47 5.95 -15.97 -9.42
N VAL A 48 6.60 -16.04 -8.25
CA VAL A 48 5.91 -16.26 -6.96
C VAL A 48 5.00 -15.09 -6.64
N LYS A 49 5.46 -13.85 -6.85
CA LYS A 49 4.63 -12.64 -6.68
C LYS A 49 3.34 -12.71 -7.52
N LYS A 50 3.44 -13.11 -8.79
CA LYS A 50 2.29 -13.25 -9.69
C LYS A 50 1.32 -14.34 -9.23
N ILE A 51 1.83 -15.46 -8.73
CA ILE A 51 1.00 -16.55 -8.18
C ILE A 51 0.26 -16.10 -6.92
N VAL A 52 0.96 -15.46 -5.98
CA VAL A 52 0.38 -14.96 -4.72
C VAL A 52 -0.70 -13.91 -5.03
N LYS A 53 -0.41 -12.95 -5.91
CA LYS A 53 -1.38 -11.93 -6.33
C LYS A 53 -2.66 -12.56 -6.88
N LYS A 54 -2.54 -13.48 -7.84
CA LYS A 54 -3.70 -14.19 -8.42
C LYS A 54 -4.49 -14.99 -7.38
N ARG A 55 -3.83 -15.58 -6.38
CA ARG A 55 -4.52 -16.32 -5.31
C ARG A 55 -5.34 -15.40 -4.41
N LEU A 56 -4.80 -14.23 -4.07
CA LEU A 56 -5.50 -13.22 -3.27
C LEU A 56 -6.63 -12.55 -4.05
N GLU A 57 -6.47 -12.30 -5.35
CA GLU A 57 -7.54 -11.76 -6.21
C GLU A 57 -8.72 -12.72 -6.33
N ARG A 58 -8.48 -14.04 -6.38
CA ARG A 58 -9.54 -15.06 -6.41
C ARG A 58 -10.29 -15.17 -5.10
N ASN A 59 -9.60 -15.07 -3.98
CA ASN A 59 -10.20 -15.12 -2.65
C ASN A 59 -9.38 -14.24 -1.68
N PRO A 60 -9.80 -12.98 -1.45
CA PRO A 60 -9.08 -12.05 -0.59
C PRO A 60 -9.14 -12.43 0.88
N CYS A 61 -10.13 -13.23 1.29
CA CYS A 61 -10.32 -13.70 2.66
C CYS A 61 -9.45 -14.92 3.01
N ARG A 62 -8.58 -15.35 2.09
CA ARG A 62 -7.77 -16.56 2.29
C ARG A 62 -6.64 -16.32 3.30
N SER A 63 -6.50 -17.24 4.25
CA SER A 63 -5.41 -17.20 5.23
C SER A 63 -4.05 -17.33 4.58
N MET A 64 -3.12 -16.45 4.96
CA MET A 64 -1.71 -16.52 4.58
C MET A 64 -1.08 -17.87 4.92
N ARG A 65 -1.48 -18.50 6.04
CA ARG A 65 -0.98 -19.81 6.45
C ARG A 65 -1.30 -20.90 5.42
N LYS A 66 -2.51 -20.90 4.87
CA LYS A 66 -2.90 -21.85 3.82
C LYS A 66 -2.08 -21.63 2.55
N ILE A 67 -1.90 -20.37 2.17
CA ILE A 67 -1.09 -20.01 1.00
C ILE A 67 0.37 -20.47 1.17
N THR A 68 0.94 -20.33 2.37
CA THR A 68 2.30 -20.80 2.64
C THR A 68 2.44 -22.31 2.50
N THR A 69 1.53 -23.08 3.09
CA THR A 69 1.58 -24.55 3.03
C THR A 69 1.48 -25.03 1.59
N GLU A 70 0.60 -24.43 0.80
CA GLU A 70 0.41 -24.78 -0.61
C GLU A 70 1.56 -24.36 -1.54
N LEU A 71 2.31 -23.32 -1.19
CA LEU A 71 3.46 -22.85 -1.99
C LEU A 71 4.80 -23.41 -1.50
N GLY A 72 4.84 -24.03 -0.33
CA GLY A 72 6.09 -24.43 0.33
C GLY A 72 6.99 -23.25 0.67
N VAL A 73 6.40 -22.06 0.91
CA VAL A 73 7.13 -20.81 1.19
C VAL A 73 6.97 -20.44 2.64
N SER A 74 8.02 -19.90 3.27
CA SER A 74 7.94 -19.45 4.66
C SER A 74 6.95 -18.29 4.85
N GLN A 75 6.25 -18.26 5.99
CA GLN A 75 5.29 -17.18 6.34
C GLN A 75 5.91 -15.79 6.25
N LYS A 76 7.13 -15.63 6.75
CA LYS A 76 7.85 -14.34 6.67
C LYS A 76 8.07 -13.88 5.23
N SER A 77 8.38 -14.81 4.32
CA SER A 77 8.59 -14.47 2.92
C SER A 77 7.27 -14.12 2.22
N LEU A 78 6.19 -14.86 2.51
CA LEU A 78 4.87 -14.53 1.99
C LEU A 78 4.43 -13.15 2.47
N HIS A 79 4.61 -12.83 3.75
CA HIS A 79 4.28 -11.53 4.32
C HIS A 79 5.00 -10.38 3.60
N ARG A 80 6.32 -10.50 3.41
CA ARG A 80 7.10 -9.52 2.62
C ARG A 80 6.62 -9.38 1.18
N ILE A 81 6.15 -10.48 0.56
CA ILE A 81 5.58 -10.42 -0.78
C ILE A 81 4.27 -9.61 -0.77
N VAL A 82 3.38 -9.89 0.18
CA VAL A 82 2.06 -9.27 0.26
C VAL A 82 2.14 -7.79 0.64
N GLU A 83 2.89 -7.48 1.71
CA GLU A 83 2.97 -6.11 2.21
C GLU A 83 4.01 -5.29 1.45
N ASP A 84 5.29 -5.68 1.47
CA ASP A 84 6.36 -4.85 0.89
C ASP A 84 6.34 -4.81 -0.65
N LYS A 85 5.95 -5.92 -1.30
CA LYS A 85 6.07 -6.04 -2.77
C LYS A 85 4.74 -5.85 -3.51
N LEU A 86 3.62 -6.19 -2.90
CA LEU A 86 2.29 -6.02 -3.49
C LEU A 86 1.52 -4.84 -2.88
N GLY A 87 1.96 -4.28 -1.74
CA GLY A 87 1.29 -3.16 -1.08
C GLY A 87 -0.09 -3.51 -0.54
N MET A 88 -0.37 -4.79 -0.30
CA MET A 88 -1.68 -5.27 0.14
C MET A 88 -1.74 -5.28 1.66
N ARG A 89 -2.89 -4.87 2.21
CA ARG A 89 -3.19 -4.92 3.65
C ARG A 89 -4.47 -5.70 3.90
N ALA A 90 -4.48 -6.45 5.01
CA ALA A 90 -5.67 -7.14 5.47
C ALA A 90 -6.58 -6.15 6.21
N TYR A 91 -7.83 -6.05 5.77
CA TYR A 91 -8.87 -5.28 6.45
C TYR A 91 -9.88 -6.21 7.11
N LYS A 92 -10.36 -5.82 8.29
CA LYS A 92 -11.46 -6.53 8.95
C LYS A 92 -12.77 -6.18 8.25
N LEU A 93 -13.42 -7.17 7.66
CA LEU A 93 -14.74 -7.00 7.06
C LEU A 93 -15.79 -6.82 8.16
N LEU A 94 -16.61 -5.76 8.06
CA LEU A 94 -17.78 -5.58 8.91
C LEU A 94 -18.94 -6.42 8.35
N LYS A 95 -19.64 -7.13 9.24
CA LYS A 95 -20.89 -7.79 8.88
C LYS A 95 -21.97 -6.73 8.79
N LEU A 96 -22.56 -6.60 7.61
CA LEU A 96 -23.70 -5.73 7.35
C LEU A 96 -24.95 -6.57 7.09
N HIS A 97 -26.12 -5.95 7.14
CA HIS A 97 -27.36 -6.61 6.78
C HIS A 97 -27.32 -7.10 5.32
N GLY A 98 -27.67 -8.36 5.10
CA GLY A 98 -27.73 -8.96 3.77
C GLY A 98 -28.94 -8.44 2.99
N LEU A 99 -28.70 -7.57 2.02
CA LEU A 99 -29.75 -7.04 1.14
C LEU A 99 -30.07 -8.01 0.01
N SER A 100 -31.36 -8.27 -0.23
CA SER A 100 -31.83 -8.96 -1.43
C SER A 100 -31.67 -8.09 -2.68
N GLU A 101 -31.72 -8.69 -3.86
CA GLU A 101 -31.59 -7.96 -5.14
C GLU A 101 -32.70 -6.91 -5.31
N ASN A 102 -33.93 -7.27 -4.97
CA ASN A 102 -35.08 -6.35 -4.99
C ASN A 102 -34.86 -5.17 -4.02
N GLN A 103 -34.37 -5.44 -2.81
CA GLN A 103 -34.06 -4.37 -1.84
C GLN A 103 -32.95 -3.45 -2.37
N ARG A 104 -31.93 -3.98 -3.03
CA ARG A 104 -30.87 -3.17 -3.67
C ARG A 104 -31.45 -2.26 -4.76
N ALA A 105 -32.28 -2.80 -5.65
CA ALA A 105 -32.89 -2.03 -6.73
C ALA A 105 -33.78 -0.89 -6.19
N VAL A 106 -34.61 -1.19 -5.18
CA VAL A 106 -35.45 -0.19 -4.51
C VAL A 106 -34.60 0.88 -3.83
N ARG A 107 -33.51 0.50 -3.14
CA ARG A 107 -32.59 1.47 -2.52
C ARG A 107 -31.94 2.38 -3.55
N VAL A 108 -31.44 1.85 -4.67
CA VAL A 108 -30.85 2.68 -5.74
C VAL A 108 -31.86 3.67 -6.30
N LYS A 109 -33.09 3.23 -6.58
CA LYS A 109 -34.17 4.11 -7.05
C LYS A 109 -34.48 5.23 -6.05
N LYS A 110 -34.59 4.88 -4.75
CA LYS A 110 -34.83 5.85 -3.66
C LYS A 110 -33.68 6.84 -3.53
N CYS A 111 -32.42 6.38 -3.54
CA CYS A 111 -31.25 7.26 -3.43
C CYS A 111 -31.16 8.25 -4.58
N ARG A 112 -31.40 7.81 -5.83
CA ARG A 112 -31.45 8.71 -6.99
C ARG A 112 -32.52 9.80 -6.82
N ALA A 113 -33.74 9.42 -6.42
CA ALA A 113 -34.80 10.40 -6.18
C ALA A 113 -34.48 11.37 -5.03
N LEU A 114 -33.76 10.91 -3.99
CA LEU A 114 -33.33 11.78 -2.89
C LEU A 114 -32.27 12.80 -3.33
N LEU A 115 -31.33 12.38 -4.20
CA LEU A 115 -30.29 13.25 -4.78
C LEU A 115 -30.90 14.35 -5.64
N GLU A 116 -31.83 14.02 -6.54
CA GLU A 116 -32.53 15.03 -7.37
C GLU A 116 -33.24 16.07 -6.51
N ARG A 117 -33.92 15.63 -5.44
CA ARG A 117 -34.58 16.54 -4.49
C ARG A 117 -33.61 17.35 -3.61
N ALA A 118 -32.34 16.97 -3.54
CA ALA A 118 -31.34 17.67 -2.74
C ALA A 118 -30.70 18.84 -3.51
N VAL A 119 -30.86 18.90 -4.84
CA VAL A 119 -30.35 19.98 -5.69
C VAL A 119 -30.90 21.33 -5.20
N GLY A 120 -30.06 22.37 -5.23
CA GLY A 120 -30.45 23.73 -4.83
C GLY A 120 -30.81 23.86 -3.35
N ASP A 121 -30.05 23.20 -2.48
CA ASP A 121 -30.24 23.18 -1.01
C ASP A 121 -31.59 22.64 -0.54
N GLY A 122 -32.28 21.84 -1.37
CA GLY A 122 -33.55 21.20 -1.01
C GLY A 122 -33.45 20.25 0.20
N TYR A 123 -32.25 19.82 0.58
CA TYR A 123 -32.03 19.06 1.82
C TYR A 123 -32.24 19.89 3.08
N MET A 124 -32.04 21.22 3.06
CA MET A 124 -32.25 22.09 4.24
C MET A 124 -33.71 22.17 4.67
N ARG A 125 -34.65 21.84 3.77
CA ARG A 125 -36.09 21.79 4.06
C ARG A 125 -36.55 20.42 4.59
N ARG A 126 -35.65 19.45 4.74
CA ARG A 126 -35.96 18.09 5.19
C ARG A 126 -35.38 17.84 6.57
N LEU A 127 -36.27 17.57 7.52
CA LEU A 127 -35.91 17.06 8.83
C LEU A 127 -35.83 15.53 8.75
N PHE A 128 -34.69 14.95 9.12
CA PHE A 128 -34.55 13.51 9.29
C PHE A 128 -34.69 13.18 10.77
N THR A 129 -35.72 12.40 11.11
CA THR A 129 -35.97 11.88 12.45
C THR A 129 -35.80 10.37 12.46
N ASP A 130 -35.20 9.84 13.51
CA ASP A 130 -35.08 8.40 13.75
C ASP A 130 -35.26 8.13 15.24
N GLU A 131 -35.79 6.95 15.56
CA GLU A 131 -35.96 6.52 16.94
C GLU A 131 -34.73 5.72 17.38
N LYS A 132 -34.18 6.08 18.54
CA LYS A 132 -33.07 5.34 19.15
C LYS A 132 -33.44 4.95 20.57
N LEU A 133 -33.28 3.67 20.88
CA LEU A 133 -33.38 3.17 22.25
C LEU A 133 -32.16 3.66 23.04
N PHE A 134 -32.40 4.51 24.02
CA PHE A 134 -31.40 4.89 25.02
C PHE A 134 -31.65 4.06 26.28
N THR A 135 -30.73 3.15 26.58
CA THR A 135 -30.74 2.39 27.84
C THR A 135 -30.20 3.28 28.97
N ILE A 136 -30.72 3.08 30.19
CA ILE A 136 -30.30 3.82 31.39
C ILE A 136 -28.80 3.63 31.65
N GLU A 137 -28.31 2.41 31.45
CA GLU A 137 -26.88 2.12 31.46
C GLU A 137 -26.27 2.44 30.10
N GLN A 138 -25.26 3.31 30.10
CA GLN A 138 -24.49 3.63 28.91
C GLN A 138 -23.63 2.42 28.51
N VAL A 139 -23.93 1.84 27.35
CA VAL A 139 -23.01 0.89 26.72
C VAL A 139 -21.86 1.69 26.12
N TYR A 140 -20.64 1.47 26.62
CA TYR A 140 -19.43 2.12 26.13
C TYR A 140 -19.32 1.98 24.61
N ASN A 141 -19.31 3.13 23.91
CA ASN A 141 -19.16 3.18 22.46
C ASN A 141 -17.80 3.79 22.10
N PRO A 142 -16.79 2.98 21.75
CA PRO A 142 -15.43 3.44 21.44
C PRO A 142 -15.33 4.44 20.28
N GLN A 143 -16.41 4.63 19.51
CA GLN A 143 -16.46 5.59 18.41
C GLN A 143 -16.92 6.98 18.83
N ASN A 144 -17.72 7.09 19.90
CA ASN A 144 -18.25 8.36 20.40
C ASN A 144 -17.46 8.88 21.60
N ASP A 145 -16.91 7.97 22.40
CA ASP A 145 -16.07 8.29 23.55
C ASP A 145 -14.60 8.27 23.10
N ARG A 146 -14.02 9.45 22.88
CA ARG A 146 -12.61 9.67 22.54
C ARG A 146 -11.86 10.27 23.72
#